data_AF-A0A7X3QRN5-F1
#
_entry.id   AF-A0A7X3QRN5-F1
#
_cell.length_a   1.000
_cell.length_b   1.000
_cell.length_c   1.000
_cell.angle_alpha   90.00
_cell.angle_beta   90.00
_cell.angle_gamma   90.00
#
_symmetry.space_group_name_H-M   'P 1'
#
loop_
_entity.id
_entity.type
_entity.pdbx_description
1 polymer ?
#
loop_
_entity_poly.entity_id
_entity_poly.type
_entity_poly.pdbx_seq_one_letter_code
_entity_poly.pdbx_strand_id
1 'polypeptide(L)' 'MKVTVNIDEYLLKEAGRLTGILDVNALVSAGLRALVERESAARLASLGGSEPQLRSIPRRRSIE' A
#
# COMPACT_ATOMS: atom_id res chain seq x y z
N MET A 1 15.99 1.75 -17.04
CA MET A 1 16.25 0.33 -17.31
C MET A 1 15.00 -0.27 -17.95
N LYS A 2 15.13 -1.08 -18.99
CA LYS A 2 13.99 -1.77 -19.62
C LYS A 2 14.00 -3.23 -19.19
N VAL A 3 12.89 -3.71 -18.64
CA VAL A 3 12.72 -5.09 -18.18
C VAL A 3 11.43 -5.62 -18.76
N THR A 4 11.44 -6.87 -19.22
CA THR A 4 10.23 -7.58 -19.67
C THR A 4 9.80 -8.53 -18.58
N VAL A 5 8.56 -8.42 -18.14
CA VAL A 5 7.95 -9.28 -17.12
C VAL A 5 6.65 -9.87 -17.65
N ASN A 6 6.36 -11.13 -17.31
CA ASN A 6 5.08 -11.75 -17.61
C ASN A 6 4.12 -11.46 -16.44
N ILE A 7 2.96 -10.88 -16.75
CA ILE A 7 1.94 -10.49 -15.78
C ILE A 7 0.59 -11.01 -16.29
N ASP A 8 -0.22 -11.53 -15.37
CA ASP A 8 -1.60 -11.93 -15.65
C ASP A 8 -2.42 -10.74 -16.19
N GLU A 9 -3.04 -10.93 -17.37
CA GLU A 9 -3.79 -9.87 -18.06
C GLU A 9 -5.06 -9.46 -17.31
N TYR A 10 -5.72 -10.39 -16.63
CA TYR A 10 -6.90 -10.10 -15.82
C TYR A 10 -6.51 -9.22 -14.63
N LEU A 11 -5.41 -9.53 -13.95
CA LEU A 11 -4.88 -8.71 -12.86
C LEU A 11 -4.54 -7.29 -13.33
N LEU A 12 -3.89 -7.17 -14.50
CA LEU A 12 -3.52 -5.87 -15.05
C LEU A 12 -4.76 -5.01 -15.38
N LYS A 13 -5.78 -5.62 -15.99
CA LYS A 13 -7.05 -4.95 -16.32
C LYS A 13 -7.80 -4.53 -15.07
N GLU A 14 -7.89 -5.41 -14.08
CA GLU A 14 -8.59 -5.11 -12.84
C GLU A 14 -7.89 -4.01 -12.05
N ALA A 15 -6.56 -4.06 -11.97
CA ALA A 15 -5.77 -3.01 -11.34
C ALA A 15 -5.92 -1.66 -12.08
N GLY A 16 -5.91 -1.65 -13.41
CA GLY A 16 -6.19 -0.44 -14.19
C GLY A 16 -7.61 0.10 -13.97
N ARG A 17 -8.61 -0.78 -13.92
CA ARG A 17 -10.02 -0.43 -13.64
C ARG A 17 -10.20 0.18 -12.25
N LEU A 18 -9.53 -0.36 -11.24
CA LEU A 18 -9.64 0.09 -9.84
C LEU A 18 -8.83 1.38 -9.57
N THR A 19 -7.66 1.51 -10.18
CA THR A 19 -6.76 2.66 -9.94
C THR A 19 -6.99 3.83 -10.90
N GLY A 20 -7.64 3.58 -12.05
CA GLY A 20 -7.78 4.54 -13.15
C GLY A 20 -6.49 4.76 -13.96
N ILE A 21 -5.42 4.01 -13.67
CA ILE A 21 -4.14 4.14 -14.38
C ILE A 21 -4.22 3.35 -15.69
N LEU A 22 -4.11 4.07 -16.81
CA LEU A 22 -4.21 3.49 -18.15
C LEU A 22 -2.86 3.02 -18.71
N ASP A 23 -1.76 3.64 -18.29
CA ASP A 23 -0.42 3.23 -18.72
C ASP A 23 0.09 2.05 -17.89
N VAL A 24 0.44 0.97 -18.58
CA VAL A 24 0.90 -0.28 -17.95
C VAL A 24 2.17 -0.06 -17.14
N ASN A 25 3.11 0.75 -17.66
CA ASN A 25 4.37 1.00 -16.95
C ASN A 25 4.13 1.81 -15.67
N ALA A 26 3.27 2.83 -15.74
CA ALA A 26 2.85 3.60 -14.57
C ALA A 26 2.14 2.72 -13.54
N LEU A 27 1.27 1.80 -13.97
CA LEU A 27 0.55 0.89 -13.08
C LEU A 27 1.51 -0.07 -12.37
N VAL A 28 2.44 -0.68 -13.10
CA VAL A 28 3.47 -1.57 -12.52
C VAL A 28 4.38 -0.79 -11.57
N SER A 29 4.79 0.42 -11.93
CA SER A 29 5.61 1.26 -11.06
C SER A 29 4.87 1.65 -9.77
N ALA A 30 3.59 2.00 -9.87
CA ALA A 30 2.74 2.29 -8.72
C ALA A 30 2.56 1.06 -7.82
N GLY A 31 2.34 -0.12 -8.41
CA GLY A 31 2.25 -1.38 -7.65
C GLY A 31 3.52 -1.70 -6.87
N LEU A 32 4.70 -1.52 -7.48
CA LEU A 32 5.98 -1.71 -6.79
C LEU A 32 6.17 -0.73 -5.64
N ARG A 33 5.82 0.55 -5.84
CA ARG A 33 5.86 1.55 -4.75
C ARG A 33 4.92 1.20 -3.61
N ALA A 34 3.69 0.81 -3.92
CA ALA A 34 2.70 0.41 -2.91
C ALA A 34 3.19 -0.77 -2.06
N LEU A 35 3.89 -1.75 -2.65
CA LEU A 35 4.52 -2.84 -1.90
C LEU A 35 5.62 -2.32 -0.97
N VAL A 36 6.50 -1.44 -1.45
CA VAL A 36 7.56 -0.84 -0.62
C VAL A 36 6.95 -0.04 0.53
N GLU A 37 5.93 0.76 0.27
CA GLU A 37 5.23 1.56 1.29
C GLU A 37 4.58 0.66 2.35
N ARG A 38 3.92 -0.42 1.94
CA ARG A 38 3.29 -1.39 2.86
C ARG A 38 4.30 -2.03 3.81
N GLU A 39 5.42 -2.52 3.28
CA GLU A 39 6.45 -3.16 4.10
C GLU A 39 7.21 -2.14 4.96
N SER A 40 7.43 -0.93 4.43
CA SER A 40 8.00 0.18 5.19
C SER A 40 7.12 0.55 6.38
N ALA A 41 5.81 0.66 6.17
CA ALA A 41 4.84 0.93 7.23
C ALA A 41 4.86 -0.17 8.30
N ALA A 42 4.86 -1.44 7.90
CA ALA A 42 4.96 -2.57 8.84
C ALA A 42 6.26 -2.52 9.67
N ARG A 43 7.40 -2.23 9.03
CA ARG A 43 8.68 -2.08 9.72
C ARG A 43 8.66 -0.90 10.69
N LEU A 44 8.16 0.26 10.27
CA LEU A 44 8.07 1.44 11.14
C LEU A 44 7.14 1.22 12.34
N ALA A 45 6.01 0.54 12.13
CA ALA A 45 5.12 0.16 13.23
C ALA A 45 5.82 -0.76 14.24
N SER A 46 6.65 -1.71 13.77
CA SER A 46 7.41 -2.61 14.65
C SER A 46 8.46 -1.90 15.50
N LEU A 47 8.94 -0.74 15.05
CA LEU A 47 9.86 0.11 15.81
C LEU A 47 9.14 0.94 16.90
N GLY A 48 7.82 0.78 17.03
CA GLY A 48 7.01 1.43 18.07
C GLY A 48 6.50 2.83 17.71
N GLY A 49 6.61 3.25 16.44
CA GLY A 49 6.22 4.59 16.00
C GLY A 49 7.04 5.70 16.70
N SER A 50 6.56 6.95 16.67
CA SER A 50 7.21 8.05 17.40
C SER A 50 6.99 7.98 18.91
N GLU A 51 5.98 7.23 19.38
CA GLU A 51 5.61 7.12 20.80
C GLU A 51 5.47 5.65 21.24
N PRO A 52 6.58 4.90 21.37
CA PRO A 52 6.58 3.46 21.67
C PRO A 52 5.98 3.10 23.04
N GLN A 53 5.85 4.07 23.94
CA GLN A 53 5.28 3.90 25.28
C GLN A 53 3.86 4.47 25.40
N LEU A 54 3.25 4.89 24.29
CA LEU A 54 1.90 5.45 24.31
C LEU A 54 0.92 4.40 24.84
N ARG A 55 0.28 4.71 25.97
CA ARG A 55 -0.76 3.85 26.54
C ARG A 55 -2.01 3.92 25.68
N SER A 56 -2.70 2.79 25.50
CA SER A 56 -3.98 2.76 24.79
C SER A 56 -4.97 3.73 25.44
N ILE A 57 -5.43 4.73 24.69
CA ILE A 57 -6.44 5.69 25.15
C ILE A 57 -7.86 5.14 24.91
N PRO A 58 -8.77 5.22 25.91
CA PRO A 58 -10.14 4.77 25.74
C PRO A 58 -10.84 5.48 24.59
N ARG A 59 -11.41 4.71 23.66
CA ARG A 59 -12.20 5.28 22.56
C ARG A 59 -13.51 5.83 23.13
N ARG A 60 -13.74 7.14 23.05
CA ARG A 60 -15.00 7.78 23.43
C ARG A 60 -16.09 7.31 22.47
N ARG A 61 -16.86 6.29 22.86
CA ARG A 61 -18.11 5.92 22.17
C ARG A 61 -19.14 7.00 22.51
N SER A 62 -19.62 7.72 21.51
CA SER A 62 -20.86 8.48 21.64
C SER A 62 -21.96 7.47 21.95
N ILE A 63 -22.52 7.58 23.15
CA ILE A 63 -23.70 6.86 23.57
C ILE A 63 -24.85 7.68 22.98
N GLU A 64 -25.46 7.19 21.92
CA GLU A 64 -26.83 7.56 21.56
C GLU A 64 -27.79 6.61 22.29
#